data_AF-A0A2H0IRI8-F1
#
_entry.id   AF-A0A2H0IRI8-F1
#
_cell.length_a   1.000
_cell.length_b   1.000
_cell.length_c   1.000
_cell.angle_alpha   90.00
_cell.angle_beta   90.00
_cell.angle_gamma   90.00
#
_symmetry.space_group_name_H-M   'P 1'
#
loop_
_entity.id
_entity.type
_entity.pdbx_description
1 polymer ?
#
loop_
_entity_poly.entity_id
_entity_poly.type
_entity_poly.pdbx_seq_one_letter_code
_entity_poly.pdbx_strand_id
1 'polypeptide(L)'
;MQISGTIVDVRKRRLFKGILHIKNGKIKKIETNEKVDDQYIIPGFIDAHVHIESSMLVPTEFARLAVVHGTVATVSDPHEIGNVLGVVGVEYMIENGKQVNFKFNFGAPSCVPATTFETAGAEITPDQVRYLLEKDEVKYLAEMMNWPGVLYNDPVVYEKLAIAKSLGKPIDGHAPGVRGDQAEAYIKAGIYTDHECFTKEEALDKLKHGMKISIREGSAAKNFDALIELLSDYPAMIMFCSDDKHPDNLVEGHINQLVKRALAKGHELFNVLQAACINPIDHYKLDVGALQEGDFADFICIDNLSDFNVLATYINGAQVSNAGKSLISSTPNHIVNNFNCLPISADDLRLKAAGNLINVIEAFDGQLITKGIERPVKLDQNGNAVSDIENDVLKLVVINRYAPSVPAIAFIKNFGLKEGAIASSVGHDSHNIIAVGVDDESMAKAINLIIEAQGGVSAVSKAYAELLPLPVAGIMSADDGYIVAEKYARIDQISKEMGSTLISPFMSLSFMALLVIPSLKLSNLGLFDGDKFEFKPLFNN
;
A
#
# COMPACT_ATOMS: atom_id res chain seq x y z
N MET A 1 -29.68 21.11 0.63
CA MET A 1 -30.01 19.69 0.43
C MET A 1 -30.53 19.14 1.75
N GLN A 2 -31.48 18.20 1.72
CA GLN A 2 -31.96 17.48 2.90
C GLN A 2 -31.83 15.98 2.63
N ILE A 3 -31.29 15.24 3.59
CA ILE A 3 -31.19 13.77 3.54
C ILE A 3 -31.83 13.25 4.83
N SER A 4 -32.72 12.27 4.73
CA SER A 4 -33.43 11.71 5.87
C SER A 4 -33.12 10.23 6.07
N GLY A 5 -33.08 9.77 7.31
CA GLY A 5 -32.84 8.37 7.65
C GLY A 5 -32.67 8.15 9.14
N THR A 6 -32.32 6.93 9.52
CA THR A 6 -31.87 6.62 10.89
C THR A 6 -30.41 7.03 11.03
N ILE A 7 -30.16 8.07 11.81
CA ILE A 7 -28.83 8.65 12.02
C ILE A 7 -28.09 7.84 13.08
N VAL A 8 -26.89 7.36 12.75
CA VAL A 8 -25.98 6.68 13.68
C VAL A 8 -24.96 7.69 14.20
N ASP A 9 -25.25 8.25 15.37
CA ASP A 9 -24.40 9.24 16.04
C ASP A 9 -23.33 8.49 16.85
N VAL A 10 -22.21 8.20 16.19
CA VAL A 10 -21.11 7.39 16.76
C VAL A 10 -20.50 8.06 17.99
N ARG A 11 -20.31 9.38 17.95
CA ARG A 11 -19.77 10.17 19.07
C ARG A 11 -20.62 10.05 20.34
N LYS A 12 -21.95 10.04 20.20
CA LYS A 12 -22.89 9.90 21.33
C LYS A 12 -23.42 8.49 21.52
N ARG A 13 -22.95 7.53 20.72
CA ARG A 13 -23.34 6.12 20.75
C ARG A 13 -24.86 5.91 20.78
N ARG A 14 -25.58 6.54 19.84
CA ARG A 14 -27.05 6.46 19.76
C ARG A 14 -27.56 6.42 18.32
N LEU A 15 -28.76 5.86 18.15
CA LEU A 15 -29.51 5.87 16.90
C LEU A 15 -30.79 6.68 17.09
N PHE A 16 -31.14 7.49 16.09
CA PHE A 16 -32.43 8.19 16.07
C PHE A 16 -32.82 8.54 14.64
N LYS A 17 -34.13 8.63 14.37
CA LYS A 17 -34.63 9.08 13.07
C LYS A 17 -34.50 10.59 12.95
N GLY A 18 -33.96 11.07 11.83
CA GLY A 18 -33.81 12.49 11.60
C GLY A 18 -33.51 12.90 10.18
N ILE A 19 -33.41 14.22 10.00
CA ILE A 19 -33.13 14.89 8.73
C ILE A 19 -31.86 15.74 8.89
N LEU A 20 -30.88 15.50 8.02
CA LEU A 20 -29.71 16.35 7.87
C LEU A 20 -30.04 17.52 6.96
N HIS A 21 -29.87 18.75 7.46
CA HIS A 21 -29.97 19.96 6.65
C HIS A 21 -28.58 20.41 6.22
N ILE A 22 -28.26 20.24 4.93
CA ILE A 22 -26.92 20.50 4.38
C ILE A 22 -26.91 21.78 3.56
N LYS A 23 -25.97 22.67 3.87
CA LYS A 23 -25.76 23.95 3.17
C LYS A 23 -24.28 24.31 3.17
N ASN A 24 -23.77 24.74 2.01
CA ASN A 24 -22.37 25.15 1.79
C ASN A 24 -21.39 24.05 2.26
N GLY A 25 -21.68 22.81 1.85
CA GLY A 25 -20.90 21.61 2.16
C GLY A 25 -20.80 21.19 3.63
N LYS A 26 -21.61 21.79 4.51
CA LYS A 26 -21.64 21.49 5.94
C LYS A 26 -23.03 21.08 6.42
N ILE A 27 -23.06 20.27 7.47
CA ILE A 27 -24.29 19.96 8.21
C ILE A 27 -24.65 21.19 9.04
N LYS A 28 -25.77 21.85 8.73
CA LYS A 28 -26.23 23.04 9.45
C LYS A 28 -27.15 22.73 10.61
N LYS A 29 -27.91 21.65 10.51
CA LYS A 29 -28.88 21.23 11.51
C LYS A 29 -29.13 19.74 11.36
N ILE A 30 -29.25 19.05 12.48
CA ILE A 30 -29.72 17.67 12.57
C ILE A 30 -31.06 17.70 13.31
N GLU A 31 -32.13 17.41 12.60
CA GLU A 31 -33.49 17.50 13.13
C GLU A 31 -34.08 16.12 13.38
N THR A 32 -34.50 15.82 14.61
CA THR A 32 -35.24 14.59 14.91
C THR A 32 -36.59 14.60 14.20
N ASN A 33 -36.92 13.51 13.50
CA ASN A 33 -38.19 13.35 12.79
C ASN A 33 -38.55 11.86 12.70
N GLU A 34 -39.77 11.49 13.07
CA GLU A 34 -40.22 10.09 13.02
C GLU A 34 -40.49 9.57 11.59
N LYS A 35 -40.71 10.48 10.63
CA LYS A 35 -40.96 10.18 9.22
C LYS A 35 -39.68 10.48 8.43
N VAL A 36 -38.95 9.42 8.12
CA VAL A 36 -37.69 9.45 7.37
C VAL A 36 -37.66 8.31 6.35
N ASP A 37 -36.75 8.40 5.40
CA ASP A 37 -36.47 7.34 4.44
C ASP A 37 -35.95 6.08 5.15
N ASP A 38 -36.23 4.91 4.57
CA ASP A 38 -35.77 3.62 5.08
C ASP A 38 -34.30 3.38 4.69
N GLN A 39 -33.42 4.07 5.40
CA GLN A 39 -31.96 3.98 5.27
C GLN A 39 -31.29 4.41 6.57
N TYR A 40 -30.02 4.07 6.73
CA TYR A 40 -29.18 4.56 7.82
C TYR A 40 -28.16 5.55 7.31
N ILE A 41 -27.92 6.61 8.08
CA ILE A 41 -26.91 7.62 7.77
C ILE A 41 -25.80 7.52 8.82
N ILE A 42 -24.58 7.26 8.36
CA ILE A 42 -23.42 7.07 9.24
C ILE A 42 -22.24 7.94 8.75
N PRO A 43 -21.24 8.26 9.61
CA PRO A 43 -20.01 8.90 9.16
C PRO A 43 -19.34 8.10 8.04
N GLY A 44 -18.69 8.79 7.10
CA GLY A 44 -17.95 8.12 6.03
C GLY A 44 -16.75 7.33 6.55
N PHE A 45 -16.36 6.28 5.84
CA PHE A 45 -15.17 5.50 6.21
C PHE A 45 -13.88 6.26 5.86
N ILE A 46 -12.86 6.03 6.67
CA ILE A 46 -11.52 6.57 6.46
C ILE A 46 -10.55 5.41 6.41
N ASP A 47 -9.74 5.35 5.36
CA ASP A 47 -8.56 4.49 5.35
C ASP A 47 -7.45 5.15 6.17
N ALA A 48 -7.06 4.52 7.27
CA ALA A 48 -6.13 5.11 8.23
C ALA A 48 -4.64 4.97 7.84
N HIS A 49 -4.31 4.21 6.78
CA HIS A 49 -2.96 4.11 6.23
C HIS A 49 -3.03 3.43 4.86
N VAL A 50 -2.68 4.15 3.78
CA VAL A 50 -2.71 3.61 2.42
C VAL A 50 -1.63 4.21 1.54
N HIS A 51 -1.11 3.40 0.63
CA HIS A 51 -0.31 3.84 -0.50
C HIS A 51 -1.22 3.87 -1.73
N ILE A 52 -1.54 5.08 -2.20
CA ILE A 52 -2.43 5.25 -3.36
C ILE A 52 -1.77 4.63 -4.61
N GLU A 53 -0.46 4.74 -4.68
CA GLU A 53 0.38 4.20 -5.73
C GLU A 53 0.25 2.68 -5.86
N SER A 54 0.01 1.97 -4.75
CA SER A 54 -0.21 0.52 -4.75
C SER A 54 -1.52 0.12 -5.42
N SER A 55 -2.48 1.04 -5.60
CA SER A 55 -3.61 0.79 -6.49
C SER A 55 -3.27 0.95 -7.96
N MET A 56 -2.03 1.30 -8.30
CA MET A 56 -1.58 1.60 -9.66
C MET A 56 -2.37 2.76 -10.31
N LEU A 57 -2.99 3.62 -9.51
CA LEU A 57 -3.84 4.72 -9.97
C LEU A 57 -3.34 6.03 -9.39
N VAL A 58 -3.47 7.10 -10.17
CA VAL A 58 -3.39 8.45 -9.62
C VAL A 58 -4.53 8.72 -8.63
N PRO A 59 -4.36 9.64 -7.66
CA PRO A 59 -5.37 9.96 -6.65
C PRO A 59 -6.80 10.15 -7.17
N THR A 60 -7.01 10.89 -8.27
CA THR A 60 -8.36 11.12 -8.80
C THR A 60 -9.08 9.83 -9.22
N GLU A 61 -8.35 8.85 -9.74
CA GLU A 61 -8.92 7.56 -10.16
C GLU A 61 -9.05 6.60 -8.98
N PHE A 62 -8.12 6.63 -8.01
CA PHE A 62 -8.31 5.94 -6.73
C PHE A 62 -9.61 6.38 -6.04
N ALA A 63 -9.85 7.70 -5.95
CA ALA A 63 -11.06 8.24 -5.35
C ALA A 63 -12.33 7.68 -6.01
N ARG A 64 -12.33 7.54 -7.34
CA ARG A 64 -13.49 7.03 -8.08
C ARG A 64 -13.88 5.62 -7.65
N LEU A 65 -12.91 4.74 -7.42
CA LEU A 65 -13.14 3.38 -6.93
C LEU A 65 -13.45 3.39 -5.42
N ALA A 66 -12.74 4.15 -4.60
CA ALA A 66 -12.92 4.14 -3.15
C ALA A 66 -14.30 4.65 -2.68
N VAL A 67 -14.85 5.69 -3.33
CA VAL A 67 -16.14 6.29 -2.91
C VAL A 67 -17.33 5.37 -3.09
N VAL A 68 -17.27 4.39 -4.00
CA VAL A 68 -18.36 3.43 -4.18
C VAL A 68 -18.51 2.48 -2.99
N HIS A 69 -17.46 2.37 -2.19
CA HIS A 69 -17.41 1.58 -0.97
C HIS A 69 -17.65 2.42 0.30
N GLY A 70 -18.03 3.69 0.16
CA GLY A 70 -18.32 4.56 1.31
C GLY A 70 -17.10 5.19 1.98
N THR A 71 -15.93 5.08 1.35
CA THR A 71 -14.73 5.78 1.81
C THR A 71 -14.79 7.24 1.39
N VAL A 72 -14.54 8.15 2.33
CA VAL A 72 -14.58 9.60 2.09
C VAL A 72 -13.23 10.28 2.21
N ALA A 73 -12.27 9.61 2.86
CA ALA A 73 -10.95 10.12 3.13
C ALA A 73 -9.92 9.00 3.25
N THR A 74 -8.65 9.35 3.05
CA THR A 74 -7.49 8.49 3.32
C THR A 74 -6.45 9.26 4.11
N VAL A 75 -5.68 8.54 4.89
CA VAL A 75 -4.38 8.93 5.43
C VAL A 75 -3.35 8.25 4.54
N SER A 76 -2.74 9.03 3.63
CA SER A 76 -2.00 8.50 2.49
C SER A 76 -0.53 8.80 2.59
N ASP A 77 0.31 7.78 2.57
CA ASP A 77 1.77 7.93 2.50
C ASP A 77 2.24 7.85 1.04
N PRO A 78 2.66 8.97 0.43
CA PRO A 78 3.13 9.00 -0.96
C PRO A 78 4.63 8.63 -1.05
N HIS A 79 5.11 7.68 -0.23
CA HIS A 79 6.53 7.33 -0.21
C HIS A 79 6.98 6.64 -1.49
N GLU A 80 6.07 5.99 -2.21
CA GLU A 80 6.38 5.24 -3.42
C GLU A 80 6.83 6.21 -4.51
N ILE A 81 5.96 7.18 -4.87
CA ILE A 81 6.35 8.24 -5.81
C ILE A 81 7.47 9.12 -5.24
N GLY A 82 7.55 9.24 -3.91
CA GLY A 82 8.65 9.88 -3.20
C GLY A 82 10.00 9.24 -3.52
N ASN A 83 10.10 7.92 -3.53
CA ASN A 83 11.32 7.19 -3.92
C ASN A 83 11.70 7.38 -5.38
N VAL A 84 10.73 7.67 -6.25
CA VAL A 84 10.97 7.90 -7.69
C VAL A 84 11.38 9.34 -8.01
N LEU A 85 10.67 10.31 -7.43
CA LEU A 85 10.68 11.73 -7.85
C LEU A 85 10.97 12.71 -6.69
N GLY A 86 11.10 12.22 -5.46
CA GLY A 86 11.31 13.04 -4.27
C GLY A 86 10.10 13.93 -3.99
N VAL A 87 10.38 15.15 -3.53
CA VAL A 87 9.34 16.17 -3.23
C VAL A 87 8.43 16.45 -4.43
N VAL A 88 8.95 16.41 -5.66
CA VAL A 88 8.14 16.62 -6.88
C VAL A 88 7.06 15.57 -7.02
N GLY A 89 7.36 14.32 -6.64
CA GLY A 89 6.38 13.23 -6.60
C GLY A 89 5.29 13.46 -5.58
N VAL A 90 5.65 13.89 -4.37
CA VAL A 90 4.68 14.21 -3.32
C VAL A 90 3.77 15.37 -3.74
N GLU A 91 4.32 16.42 -4.34
CA GLU A 91 3.54 17.54 -4.86
C GLU A 91 2.61 17.13 -6.01
N TYR A 92 3.04 16.21 -6.88
CA TYR A 92 2.18 15.61 -7.90
C TYR A 92 0.92 15.00 -7.27
N MET A 93 1.08 14.19 -6.21
CA MET A 93 -0.04 13.53 -5.53
C MET A 93 -1.00 14.55 -4.90
N ILE A 94 -0.46 15.58 -4.24
CA ILE A 94 -1.24 16.67 -3.64
C ILE A 94 -2.05 17.40 -4.72
N GLU A 95 -1.41 17.86 -5.79
CA GLU A 95 -2.09 18.62 -6.85
C GLU A 95 -3.07 17.75 -7.64
N ASN A 96 -2.77 16.46 -7.81
CA ASN A 96 -3.71 15.52 -8.40
C ASN A 96 -4.96 15.36 -7.52
N GLY A 97 -4.78 15.09 -6.23
CA GLY A 97 -5.86 14.89 -5.27
C GLY A 97 -6.80 16.09 -5.15
N LYS A 98 -6.29 17.32 -5.28
CA LYS A 98 -7.08 18.57 -5.26
C LYS A 98 -8.13 18.69 -6.36
N GLN A 99 -8.03 17.90 -7.43
CA GLN A 99 -8.97 17.95 -8.55
C GLN A 99 -10.33 17.31 -8.22
N VAL A 100 -10.42 16.55 -7.13
CA VAL A 100 -11.65 15.87 -6.70
C VAL A 100 -11.99 16.22 -5.25
N ASN A 101 -13.24 15.98 -4.85
CA ASN A 101 -13.69 16.29 -3.50
C ASN A 101 -13.20 15.29 -2.44
N PHE A 102 -12.62 14.16 -2.85
CA PHE A 102 -12.11 13.13 -1.95
C PHE A 102 -11.00 13.69 -1.05
N LYS A 103 -11.03 13.35 0.24
CA LYS A 103 -10.15 13.97 1.22
C LYS A 103 -8.88 13.15 1.40
N PHE A 104 -7.90 13.41 0.55
CA PHE A 104 -6.55 12.89 0.71
C PHE A 104 -5.83 13.67 1.82
N ASN A 105 -5.38 12.98 2.86
CA ASN A 105 -4.58 13.55 3.94
C ASN A 105 -3.18 12.95 3.81
N PHE A 106 -2.29 13.67 3.12
CA PHE A 106 -0.98 13.13 2.78
C PHE A 106 -0.01 13.15 3.97
N GLY A 107 0.92 12.20 3.98
CA GLY A 107 2.08 12.18 4.87
C GLY A 107 3.31 12.77 4.19
N ALA A 108 4.28 13.25 4.98
CA ALA A 108 5.64 13.48 4.49
C ALA A 108 6.40 12.14 4.52
N PRO A 109 6.86 11.60 3.37
CA PRO A 109 7.61 10.35 3.37
C PRO A 109 8.85 10.44 4.25
N SER A 110 9.02 9.46 5.14
CA SER A 110 10.02 9.54 6.20
C SER A 110 11.35 8.88 5.81
N CYS A 111 11.32 7.84 4.98
CA CYS A 111 12.45 6.98 4.63
C CYS A 111 12.63 6.88 3.11
N VAL A 112 13.07 7.97 2.48
CA VAL A 112 13.39 8.01 1.05
C VAL A 112 14.87 8.36 0.86
N PRO A 113 15.72 7.41 0.42
CA PRO A 113 15.42 5.98 0.24
C PRO A 113 15.23 5.24 1.57
N ALA A 114 14.63 4.04 1.52
CA ALA A 114 14.47 3.18 2.69
C ALA A 114 15.82 2.71 3.26
N THR A 115 16.80 2.46 2.38
CA THR A 115 18.15 2.03 2.74
C THR A 115 19.19 2.40 1.69
N THR A 116 20.48 2.39 2.05
CA THR A 116 21.61 2.64 1.14
C THR A 116 22.09 1.40 0.38
N PHE A 117 21.46 0.24 0.61
CA PHE A 117 21.79 -1.04 -0.04
C PHE A 117 21.09 -1.26 -1.39
N GLU A 118 20.46 -0.21 -1.91
CA GLU A 118 19.77 -0.16 -3.20
C GLU A 118 19.87 1.25 -3.80
N THR A 119 19.46 1.41 -5.05
CA THR A 119 19.44 2.71 -5.74
C THR A 119 18.01 3.15 -6.01
N ALA A 120 17.59 4.23 -5.33
CA ALA A 120 16.32 4.90 -5.57
C ALA A 120 16.46 6.08 -6.55
N GLY A 121 15.33 6.62 -7.01
CA GLY A 121 15.28 7.76 -7.93
C GLY A 121 15.49 9.12 -7.25
N ALA A 122 15.30 9.19 -5.93
CA ALA A 122 15.41 10.43 -5.16
C ALA A 122 15.80 10.18 -3.68
N GLU A 123 16.04 11.29 -2.98
CA GLU A 123 16.22 11.37 -1.53
C GLU A 123 15.30 12.47 -0.98
N ILE A 124 14.75 12.27 0.22
CA ILE A 124 14.02 13.30 0.97
C ILE A 124 14.76 13.59 2.28
N THR A 125 15.44 14.73 2.28
CA THR A 125 16.24 15.26 3.39
C THR A 125 15.36 15.83 4.53
N PRO A 126 15.91 16.07 5.74
CA PRO A 126 15.18 16.75 6.82
C PRO A 126 14.58 18.10 6.42
N ASP A 127 15.30 18.94 5.69
CA ASP A 127 14.79 20.23 5.20
C ASP A 127 13.57 20.06 4.27
N GLN A 128 13.59 19.03 3.41
CA GLN A 128 12.46 18.70 2.55
C GLN A 128 11.28 18.10 3.33
N VAL A 129 11.53 17.32 4.39
CA VAL A 129 10.49 16.88 5.33
C VAL A 129 9.82 18.08 6.00
N ARG A 130 10.60 19.06 6.46
CA ARG A 130 10.06 20.32 7.01
C ARG A 130 9.19 21.04 5.98
N TYR A 131 9.70 21.22 4.77
CA TYR A 131 8.97 21.86 3.67
C TYR A 131 7.62 21.18 3.41
N LEU A 132 7.58 19.85 3.40
CA LEU A 132 6.33 19.09 3.20
C LEU A 132 5.38 19.26 4.39
N LEU A 133 5.85 19.07 5.62
CA LEU A 133 5.02 19.12 6.84
C LEU A 133 4.42 20.52 7.12
N GLU A 134 4.99 21.57 6.55
CA GLU A 134 4.46 22.95 6.62
C GLU A 134 3.25 23.17 5.68
N LYS A 135 2.97 22.27 4.74
CA LYS A 135 1.79 22.32 3.88
C LYS A 135 0.53 21.87 4.65
N ASP A 136 -0.62 22.46 4.33
CA ASP A 136 -1.89 22.16 4.98
C ASP A 136 -2.42 20.75 4.65
N GLU A 137 -2.09 20.25 3.46
CA GLU A 137 -2.46 18.93 2.94
C GLU A 137 -1.65 17.80 3.57
N VAL A 138 -0.49 18.12 4.16
CA VAL A 138 0.40 17.15 4.80
C VAL A 138 0.12 17.11 6.29
N LYS A 139 -0.54 16.05 6.77
CA LYS A 139 -1.07 15.99 8.15
C LYS A 139 -0.14 15.32 9.16
N TYR A 140 0.86 14.56 8.70
CA TYR A 140 1.69 13.71 9.56
C TYR A 140 3.06 13.41 8.92
N LEU A 141 4.03 12.96 9.73
CA LEU A 141 5.22 12.30 9.21
C LEU A 141 4.85 10.84 8.97
N ALA A 142 5.04 10.39 7.73
CA ALA A 142 4.64 9.06 7.33
C ALA A 142 5.51 7.97 7.96
N GLU A 143 5.22 6.72 7.64
CA GLU A 143 5.67 5.57 8.41
C GLU A 143 7.19 5.54 8.62
N MET A 144 7.64 5.45 9.88
CA MET A 144 9.06 5.39 10.21
C MET A 144 9.58 3.95 10.13
N MET A 145 9.74 3.45 8.91
CA MET A 145 10.26 2.10 8.61
C MET A 145 11.72 1.90 9.03
N ASN A 146 12.51 2.98 9.11
CA ASN A 146 13.86 2.94 9.68
C ASN A 146 13.81 2.90 11.23
N TRP A 147 13.09 1.91 11.76
CA TRP A 147 13.08 1.59 13.19
C TRP A 147 14.50 1.28 13.73
N PRO A 148 15.45 0.68 12.97
CA PRO A 148 16.82 0.53 13.48
C PRO A 148 17.46 1.89 13.76
N GLY A 149 17.30 2.86 12.85
CA GLY A 149 17.77 4.23 13.05
C GLY A 149 17.16 4.89 14.29
N VAL A 150 15.89 4.61 14.61
CA VAL A 150 15.28 5.07 15.86
C VAL A 150 15.94 4.42 17.09
N LEU A 151 16.13 3.10 17.09
CA LEU A 151 16.70 2.36 18.23
C LEU A 151 18.18 2.67 18.46
N TYR A 152 18.92 2.94 17.39
CA TYR A 152 20.36 3.23 17.43
C TYR A 152 20.70 4.74 17.38
N ASN A 153 19.68 5.60 17.51
CA ASN A 153 19.83 7.06 17.57
C ASN A 153 20.51 7.68 16.35
N ASP A 154 20.09 7.27 15.15
CA ASP A 154 20.52 7.88 13.90
C ASP A 154 20.17 9.39 13.89
N PRO A 155 21.17 10.28 13.73
CA PRO A 155 20.94 11.73 13.79
C PRO A 155 19.94 12.24 12.75
N VAL A 156 19.92 11.71 11.54
CA VAL A 156 19.04 12.15 10.45
C VAL A 156 17.61 11.74 10.73
N VAL A 157 17.39 10.51 11.23
CA VAL A 157 16.08 10.04 11.69
C VAL A 157 15.55 10.94 12.80
N TYR A 158 16.36 11.22 13.83
CA TYR A 158 15.92 12.06 14.94
C TYR A 158 15.67 13.52 14.53
N GLU A 159 16.35 14.03 13.52
CA GLU A 159 16.05 15.35 12.95
C GLU A 159 14.65 15.38 12.33
N LYS A 160 14.28 14.37 11.52
CA LYS A 160 12.93 14.23 10.96
C LYS A 160 11.86 14.12 12.05
N LEU A 161 12.11 13.29 13.08
CA LEU A 161 11.20 13.17 14.23
C LEU A 161 11.04 14.49 14.98
N ALA A 162 12.14 15.24 15.17
CA ALA A 162 12.11 16.54 15.85
C ALA A 162 11.33 17.59 15.05
N ILE A 163 11.45 17.60 13.71
CA ILE A 163 10.68 18.48 12.83
C ILE A 163 9.18 18.22 13.01
N ALA A 164 8.73 16.96 12.89
CA ALA A 164 7.31 16.61 13.06
C ALA A 164 6.76 17.04 14.42
N LYS A 165 7.51 16.77 15.50
CA LYS A 165 7.16 17.22 16.85
C LYS A 165 7.08 18.74 16.96
N SER A 166 8.01 19.47 16.35
CA SER A 166 8.03 20.94 16.39
C SER A 166 6.82 21.57 15.70
N LEU A 167 6.26 20.89 14.69
CA LEU A 167 5.07 21.31 13.96
C LEU A 167 3.76 20.72 14.56
N GLY A 168 3.86 19.93 15.64
CA GLY A 168 2.71 19.31 16.29
C GLY A 168 2.00 18.26 15.42
N LYS A 169 2.72 17.65 14.48
CA LYS A 169 2.23 16.61 13.56
C LYS A 169 2.48 15.22 14.18
N PRO A 170 1.50 14.29 14.11
CA PRO A 170 1.73 12.90 14.51
C PRO A 170 2.76 12.23 13.59
N ILE A 171 3.28 11.11 14.06
CA ILE A 171 4.32 10.32 13.39
C ILE A 171 3.82 8.87 13.35
N ASP A 172 3.73 8.34 12.14
CA ASP A 172 3.33 6.95 11.92
C ASP A 172 4.51 5.99 11.99
N GLY A 173 4.21 4.75 12.32
CA GLY A 173 5.21 3.70 12.51
C GLY A 173 5.07 2.54 11.56
N HIS A 174 6.19 1.87 11.35
CA HIS A 174 6.37 0.63 10.61
C HIS A 174 7.46 -0.16 11.33
N ALA A 175 7.06 -1.09 12.19
CA ALA A 175 7.99 -1.79 13.07
C ALA A 175 7.68 -3.28 13.19
N PRO A 176 7.76 -4.06 12.09
CA PRO A 176 7.41 -5.47 12.08
C PRO A 176 8.30 -6.27 13.02
N GLY A 177 7.70 -7.00 13.97
CA GLY A 177 8.42 -7.88 14.89
C GLY A 177 9.14 -7.17 16.04
N VAL A 178 9.11 -5.84 16.10
CA VAL A 178 9.70 -5.05 17.20
C VAL A 178 8.81 -5.15 18.44
N ARG A 179 9.35 -5.64 19.57
CA ARG A 179 8.60 -5.96 20.80
C ARG A 179 9.38 -5.60 22.07
N GLY A 180 8.70 -5.59 23.22
CA GLY A 180 9.27 -5.37 24.54
C GLY A 180 9.99 -4.02 24.63
N ASP A 181 11.18 -4.02 25.23
CA ASP A 181 11.98 -2.80 25.45
C ASP A 181 12.27 -2.03 24.15
N GLN A 182 12.40 -2.72 23.01
CA GLN A 182 12.60 -2.08 21.71
C GLN A 182 11.33 -1.36 21.24
N ALA A 183 10.16 -1.99 21.38
CA ALA A 183 8.89 -1.35 21.04
C ALA A 183 8.64 -0.14 21.96
N GLU A 184 8.93 -0.28 23.25
CA GLU A 184 8.82 0.85 24.19
C GLU A 184 9.75 2.00 23.81
N ALA A 185 11.01 1.72 23.42
CA ALA A 185 11.96 2.74 22.98
C ALA A 185 11.49 3.46 21.70
N TYR A 186 10.99 2.70 20.71
CA TYR A 186 10.44 3.24 19.47
C TYR A 186 9.23 4.16 19.75
N ILE A 187 8.32 3.75 20.63
CA ILE A 187 7.16 4.57 21.03
C ILE A 187 7.60 5.82 21.80
N LYS A 188 8.57 5.71 22.73
CA LYS A 188 9.14 6.84 23.47
C LYS A 188 9.83 7.86 22.56
N ALA A 189 10.35 7.43 21.41
CA ALA A 189 10.88 8.32 20.38
C ALA A 189 9.79 9.15 19.69
N GLY A 190 8.50 8.90 19.96
CA GLY A 190 7.37 9.72 19.52
C GLY A 190 6.61 9.18 18.32
N ILE A 191 6.76 7.90 18.00
CA ILE A 191 5.96 7.21 16.99
C ILE A 191 4.67 6.69 17.64
N TYR A 192 3.52 6.92 17.00
CA TYR A 192 2.19 6.77 17.64
C TYR A 192 1.35 5.62 17.10
N THR A 193 1.62 5.14 15.89
CA THR A 193 0.85 4.08 15.22
C THR A 193 1.76 2.97 14.74
N ASP A 194 1.17 1.81 14.44
CA ASP A 194 1.82 0.73 13.71
C ASP A 194 0.76 -0.10 12.97
N HIS A 195 1.05 -0.48 11.74
CA HIS A 195 0.20 -1.35 10.91
C HIS A 195 0.86 -2.73 10.62
N GLU A 196 2.08 -2.94 11.11
CA GLU A 196 2.92 -4.10 10.79
C GLU A 196 2.76 -5.31 11.72
N CYS A 197 1.90 -5.20 12.73
CA CYS A 197 1.65 -6.29 13.66
C CYS A 197 1.05 -7.51 12.94
N PHE A 198 1.71 -8.68 13.03
CA PHE A 198 1.21 -9.91 12.41
C PHE A 198 0.65 -10.92 13.42
N THR A 199 0.86 -10.69 14.72
CA THR A 199 0.29 -11.50 15.81
C THR A 199 -0.48 -10.65 16.81
N LYS A 200 -1.49 -11.26 17.44
CA LYS A 200 -2.24 -10.63 18.54
C LYS A 200 -1.32 -10.23 19.69
N GLU A 201 -0.32 -11.07 19.99
CA GLU A 201 0.60 -10.85 21.11
C GLU A 201 1.52 -9.66 20.86
N GLU A 202 1.95 -9.43 19.62
CA GLU A 202 2.73 -8.25 19.23
C GLU A 202 1.88 -6.98 19.30
N ALA A 203 0.69 -6.99 18.71
CA ALA A 203 -0.22 -5.84 18.77
C ALA A 203 -0.58 -5.48 20.22
N LEU A 204 -0.85 -6.48 21.07
CA LEU A 204 -1.15 -6.26 22.48
C LEU A 204 0.05 -5.67 23.25
N ASP A 205 1.27 -6.04 22.89
CA ASP A 205 2.50 -5.50 23.48
C ASP A 205 2.60 -3.99 23.18
N LYS A 206 2.48 -3.61 21.91
CA LYS A 206 2.50 -2.20 21.47
C LYS A 206 1.33 -1.38 22.04
N LEU A 207 0.13 -1.95 22.10
CA LEU A 207 -1.05 -1.32 22.73
C LEU A 207 -0.81 -0.97 24.20
N LYS A 208 -0.17 -1.86 24.97
CA LYS A 208 0.15 -1.61 26.39
C LYS A 208 1.10 -0.43 26.59
N HIS A 209 1.91 -0.12 25.58
CA HIS A 209 2.80 1.03 25.57
C HIS A 209 2.16 2.30 24.97
N GLY A 210 0.87 2.24 24.58
CA GLY A 210 0.11 3.40 24.11
C GLY A 210 0.20 3.67 22.62
N MET A 211 0.70 2.72 21.82
CA MET A 211 0.69 2.78 20.37
C MET A 211 -0.67 2.33 19.82
N LYS A 212 -1.22 3.06 18.85
CA LYS A 212 -2.43 2.65 18.13
C LYS A 212 -2.08 1.62 17.07
N ILE A 213 -3.00 0.70 16.82
CA ILE A 213 -2.84 -0.36 15.82
C ILE A 213 -3.80 -0.12 14.67
N SER A 214 -3.24 0.04 13.47
CA SER A 214 -4.02 0.08 12.23
C SER A 214 -4.10 -1.36 11.68
N ILE A 215 -5.27 -1.99 11.77
CA ILE A 215 -5.46 -3.35 11.29
C ILE A 215 -5.62 -3.30 9.77
N ARG A 216 -4.62 -3.83 9.06
CA ARG A 216 -4.58 -3.86 7.60
C ARG A 216 -5.30 -5.05 6.98
N GLU A 217 -5.93 -4.78 5.83
CA GLU A 217 -6.47 -5.79 4.93
C GLU A 217 -6.23 -5.38 3.46
N GLY A 218 -4.98 -5.57 3.03
CA GLY A 218 -4.50 -5.25 1.69
C GLY A 218 -4.51 -6.44 0.73
N SER A 219 -3.92 -6.24 -0.45
CA SER A 219 -3.66 -7.29 -1.44
C SER A 219 -2.49 -8.19 -1.04
N ALA A 220 -1.48 -7.62 -0.37
CA ALA A 220 -0.26 -8.32 0.03
C ALA A 220 -0.38 -9.02 1.39
N ALA A 221 -0.75 -8.23 2.40
CA ALA A 221 -0.80 -8.62 3.80
C ALA A 221 -2.21 -8.45 4.37
N LYS A 222 -2.66 -9.45 5.13
CA LYS A 222 -4.01 -9.51 5.71
C LYS A 222 -3.90 -9.88 7.18
N ASN A 223 -4.15 -8.92 8.06
CA ASN A 223 -3.98 -9.09 9.51
C ASN A 223 -5.31 -9.02 10.28
N PHE A 224 -6.43 -8.81 9.58
CA PHE A 224 -7.74 -8.73 10.20
C PHE A 224 -8.02 -9.91 11.13
N ASP A 225 -7.86 -11.14 10.65
CA ASP A 225 -8.23 -12.32 11.44
C ASP A 225 -7.33 -12.53 12.67
N ALA A 226 -6.07 -12.09 12.60
CA ALA A 226 -5.13 -12.17 13.72
C ALA A 226 -5.41 -11.12 14.80
N LEU A 227 -5.87 -9.92 14.41
CA LEU A 227 -5.88 -8.75 15.28
C LEU A 227 -7.27 -8.29 15.73
N ILE A 228 -8.34 -8.61 14.98
CA ILE A 228 -9.67 -8.01 15.19
C ILE A 228 -10.25 -8.22 16.59
N GLU A 229 -9.90 -9.33 17.26
CA GLU A 229 -10.35 -9.61 18.62
C GLU A 229 -9.95 -8.52 19.63
N LEU A 230 -8.89 -7.73 19.34
CA LEU A 230 -8.46 -6.62 20.18
C LEU A 230 -9.42 -5.42 20.15
N LEU A 231 -10.29 -5.32 19.13
CA LEU A 231 -11.22 -4.20 18.95
C LEU A 231 -12.18 -4.02 20.12
N SER A 232 -12.61 -5.13 20.73
CA SER A 232 -13.56 -5.11 21.85
C SER A 232 -12.95 -4.47 23.10
N ASP A 233 -11.66 -4.71 23.34
CA ASP A 233 -10.95 -4.23 24.54
C ASP A 233 -10.32 -2.85 24.32
N TYR A 234 -9.95 -2.53 23.06
CA TYR A 234 -9.22 -1.31 22.70
C TYR A 234 -9.87 -0.49 21.57
N PRO A 235 -11.18 -0.18 21.61
CA PRO A 235 -11.89 0.45 20.49
C PRO A 235 -11.40 1.85 20.13
N ALA A 236 -10.74 2.57 21.03
CA ALA A 236 -10.17 3.90 20.77
C ALA A 236 -8.71 3.86 20.26
N MET A 237 -8.08 2.69 20.25
CA MET A 237 -6.68 2.49 19.86
C MET A 237 -6.54 1.68 18.57
N ILE A 238 -7.65 1.27 17.97
CA ILE A 238 -7.67 0.49 16.73
C ILE A 238 -8.22 1.33 15.59
N MET A 239 -7.58 1.26 14.44
CA MET A 239 -8.05 1.83 13.19
C MET A 239 -8.06 0.73 12.11
N PHE A 240 -8.73 0.99 10.99
CA PHE A 240 -8.71 0.11 9.83
C PHE A 240 -7.97 0.77 8.68
N CYS A 241 -7.18 -0.02 7.97
CA CYS A 241 -6.45 0.46 6.81
C CYS A 241 -6.35 -0.59 5.71
N SER A 242 -6.05 -0.18 4.48
CA SER A 242 -5.74 -1.10 3.39
C SER A 242 -4.26 -1.42 3.28
N ASP A 243 -3.38 -0.49 3.69
CA ASP A 243 -1.96 -0.54 3.34
C ASP A 243 -1.84 -0.59 1.81
N ASP A 244 -1.22 -1.61 1.23
CA ASP A 244 -1.18 -1.84 -0.22
C ASP A 244 -2.42 -2.53 -0.78
N LYS A 245 -3.07 -1.89 -1.76
CA LYS A 245 -4.25 -2.48 -2.43
C LYS A 245 -4.25 -2.29 -3.93
N HIS A 246 -4.06 -3.38 -4.66
CA HIS A 246 -4.12 -3.42 -6.12
C HIS A 246 -5.52 -3.04 -6.68
N PRO A 247 -5.59 -2.56 -7.93
CA PRO A 247 -6.80 -1.93 -8.46
C PRO A 247 -7.98 -2.89 -8.59
N ASP A 248 -7.75 -4.16 -8.93
CA ASP A 248 -8.79 -5.19 -8.99
C ASP A 248 -9.41 -5.46 -7.62
N ASN A 249 -8.60 -5.57 -6.57
CA ASN A 249 -9.08 -5.75 -5.20
C ASN A 249 -9.78 -4.49 -4.67
N LEU A 250 -9.35 -3.30 -5.09
CA LEU A 250 -10.02 -2.04 -4.74
C LEU A 250 -11.41 -1.96 -5.35
N VAL A 251 -11.64 -2.50 -6.56
CA VAL A 251 -12.98 -2.61 -7.17
C VAL A 251 -13.91 -3.53 -6.36
N GLU A 252 -13.39 -4.59 -5.74
CA GLU A 252 -14.18 -5.53 -4.93
C GLU A 252 -14.60 -4.95 -3.57
N GLY A 253 -13.78 -4.08 -3.00
CA GLY A 253 -14.08 -3.43 -1.73
C GLY A 253 -12.90 -2.71 -1.10
N HIS A 254 -13.20 -1.95 -0.06
CA HIS A 254 -12.24 -1.15 0.70
C HIS A 254 -12.47 -1.35 2.20
N ILE A 255 -12.43 -0.27 2.99
CA ILE A 255 -12.68 -0.29 4.45
C ILE A 255 -14.05 -0.90 4.81
N ASN A 256 -15.05 -0.79 3.92
CA ASN A 256 -16.37 -1.42 4.12
C ASN A 256 -16.28 -2.93 4.36
N GLN A 257 -15.31 -3.63 3.77
CA GLN A 257 -15.15 -5.07 3.95
C GLN A 257 -14.70 -5.40 5.37
N LEU A 258 -13.77 -4.63 5.96
CA LEU A 258 -13.35 -4.80 7.35
C LEU A 258 -14.53 -4.55 8.31
N VAL A 259 -15.33 -3.51 8.05
CA VAL A 259 -16.53 -3.19 8.83
C VAL A 259 -17.54 -4.34 8.77
N LYS A 260 -17.89 -4.83 7.57
CA LYS A 260 -18.81 -5.96 7.40
C LYS A 260 -18.31 -7.21 8.13
N ARG A 261 -17.03 -7.55 7.97
CA ARG A 261 -16.43 -8.72 8.62
C ARG A 261 -16.41 -8.58 10.14
N ALA A 262 -16.14 -7.39 10.68
CA ALA A 262 -16.12 -7.16 12.12
C ALA A 262 -17.52 -7.33 12.73
N LEU A 263 -18.55 -6.78 12.09
CA LEU A 263 -19.94 -6.97 12.50
C LEU A 263 -20.38 -8.43 12.40
N ALA A 264 -19.99 -9.14 11.32
CA ALA A 264 -20.29 -10.56 11.14
C ALA A 264 -19.62 -11.45 12.21
N LYS A 265 -18.47 -11.05 12.74
CA LYS A 265 -17.82 -11.68 13.89
C LYS A 265 -18.44 -11.31 15.24
N GLY A 266 -19.46 -10.46 15.27
CA GLY A 266 -20.19 -10.08 16.48
C GLY A 266 -19.57 -8.91 17.25
N HIS A 267 -18.64 -8.15 16.66
CA HIS A 267 -18.15 -6.93 17.29
C HIS A 267 -19.24 -5.84 17.32
N GLU A 268 -19.23 -5.07 18.39
CA GLU A 268 -20.24 -4.04 18.64
C GLU A 268 -20.15 -2.89 17.61
N LEU A 269 -21.31 -2.45 17.09
CA LEU A 269 -21.42 -1.48 16.00
C LEU A 269 -20.64 -0.19 16.24
N PHE A 270 -20.82 0.44 17.40
CA PHE A 270 -20.16 1.71 17.68
C PHE A 270 -18.65 1.56 17.83
N ASN A 271 -18.16 0.43 18.35
CA ASN A 271 -16.72 0.15 18.38
C ASN A 271 -16.15 0.00 16.95
N VAL A 272 -16.84 -0.71 16.07
CA VAL A 272 -16.44 -0.85 14.65
C VAL A 272 -16.42 0.50 13.95
N LEU A 273 -17.46 1.33 14.11
CA LEU A 273 -17.52 2.65 13.50
C LEU A 273 -16.56 3.66 14.15
N GLN A 274 -16.25 3.51 15.44
CA GLN A 274 -15.20 4.28 16.10
C GLN A 274 -13.85 4.05 15.41
N ALA A 275 -13.49 2.79 15.12
CA ALA A 275 -12.26 2.44 14.42
C ALA A 275 -12.25 2.88 12.94
N ALA A 276 -13.36 2.68 12.23
CA ALA A 276 -13.46 2.93 10.78
C ALA A 276 -13.66 4.41 10.40
N CYS A 277 -14.12 5.24 11.35
CA CYS A 277 -14.51 6.63 11.07
C CYS A 277 -13.88 7.63 12.03
N ILE A 278 -13.98 7.41 13.35
CA ILE A 278 -13.72 8.46 14.34
C ILE A 278 -12.25 8.53 14.76
N ASN A 279 -11.64 7.39 15.03
CA ASN A 279 -10.26 7.32 15.50
C ASN A 279 -9.27 7.99 14.52
N PRO A 280 -9.38 7.81 13.18
CA PRO A 280 -8.51 8.51 12.24
C PRO A 280 -8.72 10.04 12.28
N ILE A 281 -9.97 10.52 12.40
CA ILE A 281 -10.27 11.96 12.52
C ILE A 281 -9.56 12.56 13.73
N ASP A 282 -9.70 11.91 14.89
CA ASP A 282 -9.15 12.41 16.15
C ASP A 282 -7.63 12.32 16.18
N HIS A 283 -7.06 11.23 15.67
CA HIS A 283 -5.63 11.00 15.73
C HIS A 283 -4.84 11.99 14.87
N TYR A 284 -5.28 12.19 13.62
CA TYR A 284 -4.60 13.02 12.64
C TYR A 284 -5.19 14.44 12.53
N LYS A 285 -6.25 14.76 13.30
CA LYS A 285 -6.97 16.04 13.27
C LYS A 285 -7.49 16.35 11.85
N LEU A 286 -8.11 15.36 11.23
CA LEU A 286 -8.54 15.44 9.84
C LEU A 286 -9.71 16.40 9.66
N ASP A 287 -9.73 17.09 8.51
CA ASP A 287 -10.83 17.97 8.10
C ASP A 287 -12.01 17.14 7.52
N VAL A 288 -12.45 16.10 8.24
CA VAL A 288 -13.50 15.15 7.83
C VAL A 288 -14.65 15.19 8.83
N GLY A 289 -15.89 15.18 8.35
CA GLY A 289 -17.09 15.25 9.19
C GLY A 289 -17.34 13.97 10.00
N ALA A 290 -17.73 14.13 11.26
CA ALA A 290 -18.11 13.05 12.18
C ALA A 290 -19.64 12.99 12.38
N LEU A 291 -20.39 13.48 11.40
CA LEU A 291 -21.85 13.54 11.40
C LEU A 291 -22.45 14.40 12.54
N GLN A 292 -21.80 15.52 12.89
CA GLN A 292 -22.32 16.49 13.88
C GLN A 292 -22.75 17.81 13.21
N GLU A 293 -23.54 18.63 13.92
CA GLU A 293 -23.86 19.99 13.46
C GLU A 293 -22.58 20.84 13.40
N GLY A 294 -22.33 21.49 12.26
CA GLY A 294 -21.14 22.30 12.00
C GLY A 294 -20.05 21.58 11.20
N ASP A 295 -20.09 20.24 11.17
CA ASP A 295 -19.13 19.42 10.42
C ASP A 295 -19.27 19.60 8.91
N PHE A 296 -18.22 19.26 8.19
CA PHE A 296 -18.35 18.92 6.77
C PHE A 296 -19.37 17.80 6.59
N ALA A 297 -20.17 17.89 5.55
CA ALA A 297 -21.19 16.89 5.24
C ALA A 297 -20.56 15.70 4.52
N ASP A 298 -19.75 14.94 5.27
CA ASP A 298 -19.10 13.70 4.84
C ASP A 298 -19.78 12.51 5.54
N PHE A 299 -20.55 11.74 4.78
CA PHE A 299 -21.34 10.64 5.33
C PHE A 299 -21.72 9.66 4.23
N ILE A 300 -22.16 8.48 4.64
CA ILE A 300 -22.69 7.46 3.75
C ILE A 300 -24.11 7.08 4.16
N CYS A 301 -24.90 6.71 3.17
CA CYS A 301 -26.18 6.06 3.37
C CYS A 301 -26.00 4.56 3.16
N ILE A 302 -26.52 3.74 4.08
CA ILE A 302 -26.53 2.28 3.97
C ILE A 302 -27.96 1.75 4.08
N ASP A 303 -28.20 0.55 3.55
CA ASP A 303 -29.51 -0.10 3.59
C ASP A 303 -29.92 -0.51 5.00
N ASN A 304 -29.06 -1.25 5.70
CA ASN A 304 -29.30 -1.74 7.04
C ASN A 304 -27.99 -2.08 7.77
N LEU A 305 -28.07 -2.34 9.08
CA LEU A 305 -26.90 -2.59 9.94
C LEU A 305 -26.37 -4.04 9.86
N SER A 306 -27.05 -4.93 9.12
CA SER A 306 -26.65 -6.33 8.95
C SER A 306 -25.89 -6.53 7.63
N ASP A 307 -26.52 -6.21 6.50
CA ASP A 307 -25.93 -6.36 5.16
C ASP A 307 -24.93 -5.24 4.85
N PHE A 308 -25.15 -4.06 5.44
CA PHE A 308 -24.25 -2.91 5.40
C PHE A 308 -23.88 -2.47 3.97
N ASN A 309 -24.83 -2.52 3.04
CA ASN A 309 -24.58 -2.13 1.65
C ASN A 309 -24.59 -0.61 1.53
N VAL A 310 -23.55 -0.05 0.93
CA VAL A 310 -23.44 1.39 0.69
C VAL A 310 -24.36 1.78 -0.46
N LEU A 311 -25.36 2.60 -0.15
CA LEU A 311 -26.34 3.12 -1.11
C LEU A 311 -25.82 4.41 -1.77
N ALA A 312 -25.23 5.30 -0.98
CA ALA A 312 -24.71 6.58 -1.46
C ALA A 312 -23.59 7.10 -0.57
N THR A 313 -22.67 7.86 -1.17
CA THR A 313 -21.55 8.51 -0.47
C THR A 313 -21.61 10.00 -0.73
N TYR A 314 -21.43 10.80 0.33
CA TYR A 314 -21.43 12.25 0.28
C TYR A 314 -20.11 12.78 0.83
N ILE A 315 -19.51 13.74 0.14
CA ILE A 315 -18.31 14.45 0.59
C ILE A 315 -18.54 15.94 0.39
N ASN A 316 -18.31 16.75 1.43
CA ASN A 316 -18.64 18.17 1.45
C ASN A 316 -20.06 18.45 0.93
N GLY A 317 -21.02 17.58 1.27
CA GLY A 317 -22.42 17.70 0.88
C GLY A 317 -22.73 17.46 -0.60
N ALA A 318 -21.77 17.04 -1.42
CA ALA A 318 -21.99 16.59 -2.79
C ALA A 318 -22.12 15.06 -2.79
N GLN A 319 -23.11 14.52 -3.52
CA GLN A 319 -23.21 13.08 -3.74
C GLN A 319 -22.12 12.65 -4.72
N VAL A 320 -21.16 11.85 -4.25
CA VAL A 320 -19.99 11.40 -5.03
C VAL A 320 -20.10 9.94 -5.48
N SER A 321 -21.06 9.19 -4.91
CA SER A 321 -21.41 7.84 -5.35
C SER A 321 -22.90 7.59 -5.15
N ASN A 322 -23.48 6.78 -6.05
CA ASN A 322 -24.86 6.31 -5.95
C ASN A 322 -24.98 4.89 -6.49
N ALA A 323 -25.57 3.97 -5.72
CA ALA A 323 -25.84 2.59 -6.10
C ALA A 323 -24.63 1.88 -6.73
N GLY A 324 -23.48 1.94 -6.04
CA GLY A 324 -22.23 1.31 -6.47
C GLY A 324 -21.53 1.97 -7.66
N LYS A 325 -21.99 3.14 -8.12
CA LYS A 325 -21.38 3.89 -9.22
C LYS A 325 -20.77 5.19 -8.74
N SER A 326 -19.54 5.45 -9.15
CA SER A 326 -18.88 6.73 -8.91
C SER A 326 -19.56 7.84 -9.71
N LEU A 327 -19.77 8.98 -9.06
CA LEU A 327 -20.22 10.24 -9.68
C LEU A 327 -19.09 11.26 -9.79
N ILE A 328 -17.89 10.94 -9.28
CA ILE A 328 -16.67 11.70 -9.55
C ILE A 328 -16.33 11.51 -11.02
N SER A 329 -16.11 12.57 -11.80
CA SER A 329 -15.70 12.45 -13.19
C SER A 329 -14.20 12.14 -13.29
N SER A 330 -13.79 11.35 -14.29
CA SER A 330 -12.37 11.21 -14.62
C SER A 330 -11.82 12.56 -15.10
N THR A 331 -10.59 12.88 -14.70
CA THR A 331 -9.92 14.15 -14.97
C THR A 331 -8.66 13.91 -15.80
N PRO A 332 -8.29 14.83 -16.72
CA PRO A 332 -7.01 14.74 -17.40
C PRO A 332 -5.85 14.79 -16.40
N ASN A 333 -4.88 13.90 -16.56
CA ASN A 333 -3.70 13.84 -15.69
C ASN A 333 -2.44 14.07 -16.51
N HIS A 334 -1.49 14.82 -15.95
CA HIS A 334 -0.18 14.96 -16.53
C HIS A 334 0.70 13.76 -16.15
N ILE A 335 1.66 13.43 -17.01
CA ILE A 335 2.59 12.33 -16.80
C ILE A 335 3.91 12.92 -16.30
N VAL A 336 4.37 12.46 -15.13
CA VAL A 336 5.70 12.72 -14.58
C VAL A 336 6.42 11.39 -14.44
N ASN A 337 7.72 11.32 -14.74
CA ASN A 337 8.45 10.06 -14.63
C ASN A 337 9.98 10.30 -14.50
N ASN A 338 10.69 9.33 -13.92
CA ASN A 338 12.14 9.28 -13.83
C ASN A 338 12.59 7.89 -14.31
N PHE A 339 13.00 7.83 -15.57
CA PHE A 339 13.30 6.57 -16.25
C PHE A 339 14.47 6.73 -17.21
N ASN A 340 15.52 5.96 -16.99
CA ASN A 340 16.76 5.93 -17.77
C ASN A 340 17.36 4.52 -17.72
N CYS A 341 16.69 3.60 -18.43
CA CYS A 341 17.12 2.21 -18.59
C CYS A 341 17.25 1.88 -20.08
N LEU A 342 18.30 1.15 -20.46
CA LEU A 342 18.47 0.65 -21.82
C LEU A 342 17.81 -0.73 -21.97
N PRO A 343 17.29 -1.08 -23.16
CA PRO A 343 16.83 -2.44 -23.45
C PRO A 343 17.92 -3.47 -23.19
N ILE A 344 17.52 -4.66 -22.74
CA ILE A 344 18.43 -5.78 -22.46
C ILE A 344 18.21 -6.93 -23.44
N SER A 345 19.19 -7.82 -23.51
CA SER A 345 19.15 -9.09 -24.23
C SER A 345 19.15 -10.27 -23.25
N ALA A 346 18.82 -11.47 -23.74
CA ALA A 346 18.95 -12.69 -22.94
C ALA A 346 20.40 -12.94 -22.48
N ASP A 347 21.38 -12.46 -23.25
CA ASP A 347 22.81 -12.60 -22.93
C ASP A 347 23.18 -11.82 -21.66
N ASP A 348 22.49 -10.71 -21.37
CA ASP A 348 22.69 -9.90 -20.16
C ASP A 348 22.19 -10.60 -18.89
N LEU A 349 21.38 -11.66 -19.03
CA LEU A 349 20.81 -12.46 -17.93
C LEU A 349 21.55 -13.78 -17.70
N ARG A 350 22.58 -14.07 -18.51
CA ARG A 350 23.39 -15.29 -18.34
C ARG A 350 24.30 -15.17 -17.13
N LEU A 351 24.23 -16.19 -16.26
CA LEU A 351 25.00 -16.24 -15.03
C LEU A 351 25.84 -17.51 -14.98
N LYS A 352 27.17 -17.40 -15.01
CA LYS A 352 28.06 -18.56 -14.81
C LYS A 352 28.01 -19.01 -13.36
N ALA A 353 27.89 -20.32 -13.15
CA ALA A 353 27.92 -20.87 -11.80
C ALA A 353 29.32 -20.75 -11.17
N ALA A 354 29.36 -20.29 -9.93
CA ALA A 354 30.59 -20.15 -9.15
C ALA A 354 30.62 -21.08 -7.91
N GLY A 355 29.73 -22.07 -7.86
CA GLY A 355 29.55 -23.03 -6.76
C GLY A 355 28.59 -24.15 -7.14
N ASN A 356 28.40 -25.13 -6.25
CA ASN A 356 27.46 -26.26 -6.42
C ASN A 356 26.11 -26.02 -5.72
N LEU A 357 26.07 -25.05 -4.80
CA LEU A 357 24.90 -24.62 -4.05
C LEU A 357 24.59 -23.16 -4.37
N ILE A 358 23.31 -22.80 -4.30
CA ILE A 358 22.82 -21.44 -4.49
C ILE A 358 21.90 -21.03 -3.36
N ASN A 359 22.07 -19.79 -2.89
CA ASN A 359 21.13 -19.16 -1.97
C ASN A 359 19.87 -18.75 -2.74
N VAL A 360 18.72 -19.24 -2.30
CA VAL A 360 17.42 -19.04 -2.90
C VAL A 360 16.51 -18.32 -1.91
N ILE A 361 15.78 -17.33 -2.39
CA ILE A 361 14.70 -16.67 -1.66
C ILE A 361 13.51 -17.63 -1.62
N GLU A 362 12.97 -17.95 -0.45
CA GLU A 362 11.73 -18.71 -0.31
C GLU A 362 10.58 -17.73 -0.01
N ALA A 363 9.68 -17.57 -0.98
CA ALA A 363 8.48 -16.76 -0.82
C ALA A 363 7.37 -17.56 -0.13
N PHE A 364 6.55 -16.87 0.68
CA PHE A 364 5.34 -17.41 1.29
C PHE A 364 4.13 -16.63 0.79
N ASP A 365 3.12 -17.36 0.32
CA ASP A 365 1.89 -16.74 -0.18
C ASP A 365 1.18 -15.94 0.92
N GLY A 366 0.76 -14.72 0.59
CA GLY A 366 0.10 -13.79 1.51
C GLY A 366 0.97 -13.25 2.64
N GLN A 367 2.31 -13.28 2.51
CA GLN A 367 3.23 -12.75 3.52
C GLN A 367 4.34 -11.90 2.89
N LEU A 368 4.74 -10.84 3.58
CA LEU A 368 5.87 -9.98 3.17
C LEU A 368 7.23 -10.59 3.52
N ILE A 369 7.26 -11.42 4.57
CA ILE A 369 8.47 -12.09 5.06
C ILE A 369 8.89 -13.24 4.13
N THR A 370 10.19 -13.50 4.08
CA THR A 370 10.80 -14.59 3.29
C THR A 370 11.74 -15.43 4.15
N LYS A 371 12.25 -16.53 3.59
CA LYS A 371 13.40 -17.26 4.15
C LYS A 371 14.52 -17.41 3.13
N GLY A 372 15.75 -17.51 3.60
CA GLY A 372 16.86 -17.98 2.79
C GLY A 372 17.01 -19.50 2.90
N ILE A 373 17.09 -20.19 1.75
CA ILE A 373 17.36 -21.64 1.68
C ILE A 373 18.49 -21.91 0.69
N GLU A 374 19.22 -23.01 0.86
CA GLU A 374 20.21 -23.48 -0.11
C GLU A 374 19.64 -24.58 -0.99
N ARG A 375 19.96 -24.54 -2.29
CA ARG A 375 19.57 -25.57 -3.26
C ARG A 375 20.74 -25.94 -4.18
N PRO A 376 20.79 -27.17 -4.72
CA PRO A 376 21.72 -27.50 -5.79
C PRO A 376 21.51 -26.60 -7.01
N VAL A 377 22.61 -26.15 -7.63
CA VAL A 377 22.54 -25.34 -8.85
C VAL A 377 22.11 -26.21 -10.03
N LYS A 378 21.06 -25.81 -10.75
CA LYS A 378 20.73 -26.37 -12.06
C LYS A 378 21.52 -25.65 -13.16
N LEU A 379 22.21 -26.43 -13.99
CA LEU A 379 23.10 -25.92 -15.02
C LEU A 379 22.56 -26.23 -16.42
N ASP A 380 22.75 -25.28 -17.35
CA ASP A 380 22.65 -25.56 -18.77
C ASP A 380 23.91 -26.28 -19.30
N GLN A 381 23.90 -26.65 -20.57
CA GLN A 381 25.02 -27.29 -21.27
C GLN A 381 26.31 -26.44 -21.33
N ASN A 382 26.22 -25.14 -21.05
CA ASN A 382 27.34 -24.20 -21.06
C ASN A 382 27.85 -23.89 -19.64
N GLY A 383 27.27 -24.51 -18.59
CA GLY A 383 27.62 -24.25 -17.19
C GLY A 383 27.07 -22.94 -16.63
N ASN A 384 26.00 -22.39 -17.23
CA ASN A 384 25.27 -21.27 -16.65
C ASN A 384 24.21 -21.79 -15.66
N ALA A 385 24.00 -21.06 -14.56
CA ALA A 385 22.90 -21.30 -13.64
C ALA A 385 21.57 -20.88 -14.29
N VAL A 386 20.60 -21.79 -14.29
CA VAL A 386 19.28 -21.62 -14.92
C VAL A 386 18.16 -22.00 -13.96
N SER A 387 16.93 -21.55 -14.26
CA SER A 387 15.75 -21.90 -13.48
C SER A 387 15.52 -23.42 -13.44
N ASP A 388 15.13 -23.93 -12.28
CA ASP A 388 14.67 -25.29 -12.04
C ASP A 388 13.16 -25.35 -11.86
N ILE A 389 12.45 -25.44 -12.98
CA ILE A 389 10.98 -25.49 -13.05
C ILE A 389 10.38 -26.67 -12.26
N GLU A 390 11.10 -27.79 -12.17
CA GLU A 390 10.63 -29.01 -11.50
C GLU A 390 10.60 -28.83 -9.99
N ASN A 391 11.64 -28.18 -9.43
CA ASN A 391 11.74 -27.87 -8.00
C ASN A 391 11.21 -26.47 -7.65
N ASP A 392 10.65 -25.77 -8.64
CA ASP A 392 10.16 -24.40 -8.57
C ASP A 392 11.19 -23.43 -8.00
N VAL A 393 12.40 -23.44 -8.55
CA VAL A 393 13.47 -22.48 -8.25
C VAL A 393 13.70 -21.65 -9.50
N LEU A 394 13.14 -20.45 -9.57
CA LEU A 394 13.13 -19.59 -10.75
C LEU A 394 14.15 -18.48 -10.64
N LYS A 395 14.70 -18.03 -11.77
CA LYS A 395 15.60 -16.88 -11.84
C LYS A 395 14.82 -15.61 -11.52
N LEU A 396 15.37 -14.78 -10.64
CA LEU A 396 14.88 -13.47 -10.24
C LEU A 396 15.91 -12.42 -10.66
N VAL A 397 15.45 -11.31 -11.22
CA VAL A 397 16.31 -10.24 -11.72
C VAL A 397 15.81 -8.89 -11.23
N VAL A 398 16.73 -8.02 -10.81
CA VAL A 398 16.46 -6.60 -10.54
C VAL A 398 17.38 -5.72 -11.40
N ILE A 399 16.83 -4.70 -12.04
CA ILE A 399 17.55 -3.80 -12.96
C ILE A 399 17.33 -2.36 -12.52
N ASN A 400 18.44 -1.62 -12.36
CA ASN A 400 18.36 -0.20 -12.07
C ASN A 400 17.66 0.53 -13.22
N ARG A 401 16.54 1.20 -12.92
CA ARG A 401 15.79 1.96 -13.93
C ARG A 401 16.21 3.43 -14.05
N TYR A 402 17.05 3.92 -13.15
CA TYR A 402 17.49 5.32 -13.05
C TYR A 402 18.82 5.59 -13.77
N ALA A 403 19.59 4.54 -14.04
CA ALA A 403 20.79 4.61 -14.87
C ALA A 403 21.10 3.25 -15.51
N PRO A 404 21.75 3.22 -16.69
CA PRO A 404 22.26 1.98 -17.27
C PRO A 404 23.15 1.22 -16.28
N SER A 405 22.81 -0.04 -16.02
CA SER A 405 23.49 -0.89 -15.04
C SER A 405 23.47 -2.35 -15.47
N VAL A 406 24.33 -3.15 -14.85
CA VAL A 406 24.27 -4.61 -15.01
C VAL A 406 23.12 -5.15 -14.15
N PRO A 407 22.26 -6.04 -14.68
CA PRO A 407 21.21 -6.69 -13.89
C PRO A 407 21.76 -7.45 -12.68
N ALA A 408 21.13 -7.28 -11.52
CA ALA A 408 21.36 -8.14 -10.37
C ALA A 408 20.52 -9.42 -10.51
N ILE A 409 21.13 -10.58 -10.30
CA ILE A 409 20.50 -11.89 -10.53
C ILE A 409 20.49 -12.69 -9.22
N ALA A 410 19.35 -13.29 -8.90
CA ALA A 410 19.19 -14.27 -7.83
C ALA A 410 18.22 -15.39 -8.25
N PHE A 411 17.83 -16.24 -7.31
CA PHE A 411 16.85 -17.29 -7.53
C PHE A 411 15.81 -17.30 -6.42
N ILE A 412 14.58 -17.65 -6.77
CA ILE A 412 13.42 -17.61 -5.88
C ILE A 412 12.58 -18.88 -6.00
N LYS A 413 12.03 -19.32 -4.88
CA LYS A 413 11.17 -20.48 -4.75
C LYS A 413 9.73 -20.08 -4.43
N ASN A 414 8.78 -20.89 -4.90
CA ASN A 414 7.32 -20.80 -4.66
C ASN A 414 6.57 -19.79 -5.55
N PHE A 415 7.15 -19.39 -6.69
CA PHE A 415 6.44 -18.59 -7.70
C PHE A 415 5.60 -19.44 -8.66
N GLY A 416 5.92 -20.73 -8.82
CA GLY A 416 5.08 -21.71 -9.51
C GLY A 416 5.13 -21.68 -11.05
N LEU A 417 5.70 -20.65 -11.68
CA LEU A 417 5.69 -20.50 -13.14
C LEU A 417 6.33 -21.72 -13.84
N LYS A 418 5.61 -22.24 -14.86
CA LYS A 418 6.01 -23.38 -15.70
C LYS A 418 6.39 -22.97 -17.11
N GLU A 419 6.04 -21.75 -17.50
CA GLU A 419 6.50 -21.12 -18.73
C GLU A 419 6.59 -19.61 -18.56
N GLY A 420 7.36 -18.96 -19.42
CA GLY A 420 7.34 -17.51 -19.52
C GLY A 420 8.02 -16.77 -18.36
N ALA A 421 7.65 -15.50 -18.23
CA ALA A 421 8.13 -14.59 -17.21
C ALA A 421 7.10 -13.51 -16.89
N ILE A 422 7.20 -12.95 -15.70
CA ILE A 422 6.51 -11.72 -15.31
C ILE A 422 7.53 -10.65 -14.91
N ALA A 423 7.22 -9.39 -15.17
CA ALA A 423 8.06 -8.26 -14.78
C ALA A 423 7.21 -7.07 -14.30
N SER A 424 7.79 -6.25 -13.42
CA SER A 424 7.15 -5.08 -12.82
C SER A 424 8.17 -3.97 -12.61
N SER A 425 7.80 -2.71 -12.83
CA SER A 425 8.53 -1.54 -12.31
C SER A 425 8.00 -1.05 -10.97
N VAL A 426 7.03 -1.75 -10.38
CA VAL A 426 6.63 -1.63 -8.97
C VAL A 426 7.43 -2.68 -8.20
N GLY A 427 8.57 -2.26 -7.64
CA GLY A 427 9.43 -3.06 -6.76
C GLY A 427 9.79 -2.26 -5.52
N HIS A 428 9.08 -2.48 -4.42
CA HIS A 428 9.20 -1.68 -3.19
C HIS A 428 10.65 -1.66 -2.66
N ASP A 429 11.20 -0.53 -2.20
CA ASP A 429 10.67 0.85 -2.29
C ASP A 429 11.38 1.67 -3.39
N SER A 430 12.54 1.19 -3.88
CA SER A 430 13.28 1.93 -4.92
C SER A 430 12.63 1.89 -6.30
N HIS A 431 11.67 1.00 -6.52
CA HIS A 431 10.93 0.82 -7.78
C HIS A 431 11.80 0.55 -9.00
N ASN A 432 12.90 -0.17 -8.81
CA ASN A 432 13.66 -0.75 -9.91
C ASN A 432 12.83 -1.82 -10.63
N ILE A 433 13.21 -2.17 -11.87
CA ILE A 433 12.50 -3.23 -12.60
C ILE A 433 12.85 -4.56 -11.95
N ILE A 434 11.85 -5.34 -11.57
CA ILE A 434 11.99 -6.69 -11.04
C ILE A 434 11.28 -7.71 -11.94
N ALA A 435 11.89 -8.86 -12.19
CA ALA A 435 11.34 -9.91 -13.03
C ALA A 435 11.66 -11.30 -12.50
N VAL A 436 10.73 -12.23 -12.70
CA VAL A 436 10.93 -13.66 -12.41
C VAL A 436 10.47 -14.48 -13.60
N GLY A 437 11.22 -15.52 -13.95
CA GLY A 437 10.88 -16.33 -15.12
C GLY A 437 11.62 -17.65 -15.21
N VAL A 438 11.20 -18.46 -16.19
CA VAL A 438 11.72 -19.81 -16.39
C VAL A 438 12.92 -19.86 -17.34
N ASP A 439 13.10 -18.83 -18.18
CA ASP A 439 14.18 -18.71 -19.16
C ASP A 439 14.53 -17.23 -19.43
N ASP A 440 15.75 -17.01 -19.92
CA ASP A 440 16.33 -15.68 -20.11
C ASP A 440 15.65 -14.91 -21.26
N GLU A 441 15.19 -15.60 -22.30
CA GLU A 441 14.50 -15.01 -23.44
C GLU A 441 13.16 -14.40 -23.04
N SER A 442 12.35 -15.14 -22.27
CA SER A 442 11.06 -14.68 -21.78
C SER A 442 11.22 -13.54 -20.79
N MET A 443 12.23 -13.61 -19.90
CA MET A 443 12.54 -12.54 -18.95
C MET A 443 12.97 -11.26 -19.66
N ALA A 444 13.90 -11.34 -20.61
CA ALA A 444 14.34 -10.18 -21.38
C ALA A 444 13.18 -9.53 -22.15
N LYS A 445 12.28 -10.34 -22.71
CA LYS A 445 11.08 -9.83 -23.38
C LYS A 445 10.13 -9.12 -22.41
N ALA A 446 9.82 -9.70 -21.26
CA ALA A 446 8.96 -9.07 -20.24
C ALA A 446 9.55 -7.76 -19.73
N ILE A 447 10.85 -7.75 -19.40
CA ILE A 447 11.59 -6.56 -18.98
C ILE A 447 11.54 -5.46 -20.05
N ASN A 448 11.77 -5.81 -21.32
CA ASN A 448 11.79 -4.83 -22.39
C ASN A 448 10.42 -4.20 -22.67
N LEU A 449 9.30 -4.90 -22.41
CA LEU A 449 7.96 -4.30 -22.45
C LEU A 449 7.83 -3.16 -21.42
N ILE A 450 8.38 -3.36 -20.22
CA ILE A 450 8.41 -2.31 -19.18
C ILE A 450 9.29 -1.14 -19.60
N ILE A 451 10.46 -1.42 -20.17
CA ILE A 451 11.41 -0.39 -20.64
C ILE A 451 10.80 0.45 -21.75
N GLU A 452 10.16 -0.17 -22.75
CA GLU A 452 9.50 0.53 -23.86
C GLU A 452 8.39 1.46 -23.36
N ALA A 453 7.60 1.01 -22.38
CA ALA A 453 6.53 1.79 -21.78
C ALA A 453 7.00 2.77 -20.70
N GLN A 454 8.29 2.73 -20.34
CA GLN A 454 8.89 3.48 -19.22
C GLN A 454 8.17 3.24 -17.88
N GLY A 455 7.64 2.04 -17.70
CA GLY A 455 6.89 1.66 -16.51
C GLY A 455 5.68 0.80 -16.80
N GLY A 456 5.42 -0.17 -15.93
CA GLY A 456 4.28 -1.04 -16.04
C GLY A 456 4.41 -2.34 -15.29
N VAL A 457 3.46 -3.22 -15.59
CA VAL A 457 3.45 -4.62 -15.20
C VAL A 457 3.25 -5.46 -16.47
N SER A 458 4.05 -6.50 -16.66
CA SER A 458 4.01 -7.33 -17.86
C SER A 458 4.03 -8.82 -17.55
N ALA A 459 3.40 -9.60 -18.43
CA ALA A 459 3.42 -11.05 -18.42
C ALA A 459 3.68 -11.56 -19.84
N VAL A 460 4.68 -12.42 -19.98
CA VAL A 460 5.07 -13.04 -21.24
C VAL A 460 4.97 -14.55 -21.08
N SER A 461 4.09 -15.18 -21.84
CA SER A 461 3.98 -16.64 -21.97
C SER A 461 4.37 -17.08 -23.38
N LYS A 462 4.20 -18.36 -23.70
CA LYS A 462 4.36 -18.82 -25.10
C LYS A 462 3.29 -18.24 -26.04
N ALA A 463 2.12 -17.90 -25.50
CA ALA A 463 0.96 -17.43 -26.27
C ALA A 463 0.76 -15.92 -26.18
N TYR A 464 1.18 -15.28 -25.08
CA TYR A 464 0.84 -13.90 -24.77
C TYR A 464 2.08 -13.06 -24.46
N ALA A 465 2.00 -11.77 -24.73
CA ALA A 465 2.95 -10.76 -24.27
C ALA A 465 2.12 -9.51 -23.93
N GLU A 466 1.66 -9.45 -22.69
CA GLU A 466 0.73 -8.43 -22.21
C GLU A 466 1.46 -7.42 -21.32
N LEU A 467 0.98 -6.18 -21.36
CA LEU A 467 1.51 -5.05 -20.61
C LEU A 467 0.36 -4.17 -20.10
N LEU A 468 0.39 -3.86 -18.81
CA LEU A 468 -0.32 -2.74 -18.22
C LEU A 468 0.68 -1.59 -18.09
N PRO A 469 0.60 -0.55 -18.95
CA PRO A 469 1.51 0.59 -18.85
C PRO A 469 1.18 1.41 -17.60
N LEU A 470 2.22 1.84 -16.88
CA LEU A 470 2.14 2.67 -15.69
C LEU A 470 3.02 3.91 -15.87
N PRO A 471 2.63 4.85 -16.75
CA PRO A 471 3.53 5.92 -17.19
C PRO A 471 3.83 6.98 -16.12
N VAL A 472 3.00 7.10 -15.07
CA VAL A 472 3.21 8.06 -13.97
C VAL A 472 4.17 7.43 -12.96
N ALA A 473 5.37 8.01 -12.86
CA ALA A 473 6.49 7.57 -12.03
C ALA A 473 6.91 6.11 -12.25
N GLY A 474 6.49 5.52 -13.37
CA GLY A 474 6.68 4.11 -13.66
C GLY A 474 5.87 3.16 -12.76
N ILE A 475 4.90 3.66 -11.98
CA ILE A 475 4.19 2.88 -10.95
C ILE A 475 2.67 3.13 -10.92
N MET A 476 2.18 4.19 -11.55
CA MET A 476 0.75 4.52 -11.62
C MET A 476 0.28 4.77 -13.05
N SER A 477 -1.00 4.55 -13.28
CA SER A 477 -1.71 4.93 -14.48
C SER A 477 -2.64 6.13 -14.24
N ALA A 478 -2.72 6.95 -15.29
CA ALA A 478 -3.64 8.07 -15.42
C ALA A 478 -4.95 7.68 -16.15
N ASP A 479 -5.05 6.44 -16.65
CA ASP A 479 -6.25 5.91 -17.33
C ASP A 479 -7.40 5.71 -16.34
N ASP A 480 -8.62 5.51 -16.87
CA ASP A 480 -9.80 5.18 -16.06
C ASP A 480 -9.53 3.98 -15.13
N GLY A 481 -9.81 4.17 -13.83
CA GLY A 481 -9.46 3.19 -12.82
C GLY A 481 -10.10 1.81 -12.99
N TYR A 482 -11.31 1.74 -13.56
CA TYR A 482 -11.96 0.44 -13.83
C TYR A 482 -11.30 -0.29 -15.00
N ILE A 483 -10.85 0.45 -16.02
CA ILE A 483 -10.08 -0.11 -17.14
C ILE A 483 -8.72 -0.64 -16.65
N VAL A 484 -8.04 0.11 -15.78
CA VAL A 484 -6.77 -0.32 -15.18
C VAL A 484 -6.97 -1.58 -14.34
N ALA A 485 -8.03 -1.64 -13.53
CA ALA A 485 -8.38 -2.84 -12.75
C ALA A 485 -8.63 -4.06 -13.63
N GLU A 486 -9.38 -3.92 -14.74
CA GLU A 486 -9.63 -5.01 -15.69
C GLU A 486 -8.33 -5.50 -16.35
N LYS A 487 -7.48 -4.57 -16.80
CA LYS A 487 -6.17 -4.90 -17.39
C LYS A 487 -5.25 -5.60 -16.39
N TYR A 488 -5.22 -5.13 -15.15
CA TYR A 488 -4.44 -5.77 -14.08
C TYR A 488 -4.95 -7.19 -13.81
N ALA A 489 -6.27 -7.37 -13.66
CA ALA A 489 -6.88 -8.69 -13.46
C ALA A 489 -6.56 -9.66 -14.60
N ARG A 490 -6.50 -9.18 -15.86
CA ARG A 490 -6.09 -10.00 -17.01
C ARG A 490 -4.64 -10.45 -16.90
N ILE A 491 -3.72 -9.55 -16.55
CA ILE A 491 -2.29 -9.87 -16.43
C ILE A 491 -2.02 -10.81 -15.25
N ASP A 492 -2.69 -10.59 -14.12
CA ASP A 492 -2.69 -11.50 -12.98
C ASP A 492 -3.18 -12.90 -13.39
N GLN A 493 -4.28 -13.00 -14.13
CA GLN A 493 -4.80 -14.27 -14.64
C GLN A 493 -3.81 -14.98 -15.57
N ILE A 494 -3.07 -14.25 -16.41
CA ILE A 494 -2.03 -14.86 -17.27
C ILE A 494 -0.92 -15.48 -16.43
N SER A 495 -0.51 -14.84 -15.32
CA SER A 495 0.49 -15.42 -14.42
C SER A 495 0.03 -16.74 -13.79
N LYS A 496 -1.28 -16.87 -13.51
CA LYS A 496 -1.92 -18.11 -13.06
C LYS A 496 -1.99 -19.16 -14.16
N GLU A 497 -2.33 -18.77 -15.39
CA GLU A 497 -2.29 -19.65 -16.58
C GLU A 497 -0.88 -20.20 -16.85
N MET A 498 0.17 -19.40 -16.57
CA MET A 498 1.57 -19.82 -16.64
C MET A 498 1.99 -20.77 -15.51
N GLY A 499 1.16 -20.98 -14.49
CA GLY A 499 1.35 -21.97 -13.42
C GLY A 499 1.56 -21.39 -12.02
N SER A 500 1.54 -20.06 -11.84
CA SER A 500 1.66 -19.47 -10.51
C SER A 500 0.50 -19.90 -9.60
N THR A 501 0.84 -20.29 -8.37
CA THR A 501 -0.14 -20.64 -7.33
C THR A 501 -0.35 -19.53 -6.31
N LEU A 502 0.40 -18.43 -6.41
CA LEU A 502 0.28 -17.30 -5.48
C LEU A 502 -1.06 -16.57 -5.70
N ILE A 503 -1.64 -16.06 -4.62
CA ILE A 503 -2.90 -15.29 -4.67
C ILE A 503 -2.71 -14.02 -5.52
N SER A 504 -1.58 -13.34 -5.33
CA SER A 504 -1.20 -12.10 -6.03
C SER A 504 0.28 -12.15 -6.42
N PRO A 505 0.63 -12.73 -7.58
CA PRO A 505 2.02 -12.95 -7.99
C PRO A 505 2.83 -11.67 -8.18
N PHE A 506 2.21 -10.61 -8.73
CA PHE A 506 2.88 -9.31 -8.92
C PHE A 506 3.13 -8.58 -7.61
N MET A 507 2.18 -8.66 -6.67
CA MET A 507 2.37 -8.11 -5.33
C MET A 507 3.47 -8.88 -4.58
N SER A 508 3.47 -10.20 -4.67
CA SER A 508 4.56 -11.00 -4.08
C SER A 508 5.91 -10.63 -4.69
N LEU A 509 5.95 -10.37 -6.01
CA LEU A 509 7.17 -9.94 -6.71
C LEU A 509 7.66 -8.58 -6.24
N SER A 510 6.76 -7.60 -6.06
CA SER A 510 7.15 -6.23 -5.68
C SER A 510 7.91 -6.20 -4.36
N PHE A 511 7.51 -7.01 -3.37
CA PHE A 511 8.18 -7.13 -2.07
C PHE A 511 9.47 -7.95 -2.07
N MET A 512 9.85 -8.60 -3.18
CA MET A 512 11.15 -9.27 -3.25
C MET A 512 12.31 -8.30 -3.39
N ALA A 513 12.01 -7.03 -3.69
CA ALA A 513 12.96 -5.92 -3.71
C ALA A 513 13.00 -5.10 -2.42
N LEU A 514 12.15 -5.39 -1.41
CA LEU A 514 12.04 -4.57 -0.21
C LEU A 514 13.02 -5.04 0.89
N LEU A 515 14.16 -4.36 0.99
CA LEU A 515 15.31 -4.79 1.79
C LEU A 515 15.12 -4.65 3.31
N VAL A 516 14.16 -3.83 3.74
CA VAL A 516 13.89 -3.56 5.16
C VAL A 516 12.99 -4.61 5.83
N ILE A 517 12.55 -5.62 5.07
CA ILE A 517 11.77 -6.76 5.58
C ILE A 517 12.59 -8.06 5.51
N PRO A 518 12.70 -8.82 6.62
CA PRO A 518 13.37 -10.12 6.65
C PRO A 518 12.80 -11.19 5.69
N SER A 519 13.53 -12.23 5.29
CA SER A 519 14.96 -12.48 5.53
C SER A 519 15.79 -12.18 4.28
N LEU A 520 15.55 -12.85 3.14
CA LEU A 520 16.39 -12.73 1.95
C LEU A 520 15.64 -11.99 0.82
N LYS A 521 16.28 -10.97 0.24
CA LYS A 521 15.71 -10.07 -0.78
C LYS A 521 16.73 -9.81 -1.90
N LEU A 522 16.32 -9.17 -2.98
CA LEU A 522 17.21 -8.78 -4.08
C LEU A 522 17.11 -7.28 -4.35
N SER A 523 18.20 -6.53 -4.20
CA SER A 523 18.29 -5.17 -4.74
C SER A 523 18.96 -5.16 -6.11
N ASN A 524 18.97 -4.00 -6.77
CA ASN A 524 19.76 -3.79 -7.98
C ASN A 524 21.29 -3.89 -7.75
N LEU A 525 21.73 -4.02 -6.50
CA LEU A 525 23.15 -4.16 -6.13
C LEU A 525 23.53 -5.60 -5.75
N GLY A 526 22.56 -6.47 -5.46
CA GLY A 526 22.80 -7.88 -5.18
C GLY A 526 21.81 -8.51 -4.20
N LEU A 527 22.04 -9.80 -3.93
CA LEU A 527 21.28 -10.59 -2.95
C LEU A 527 21.58 -10.05 -1.54
N PHE A 528 20.53 -9.75 -0.78
CA PHE A 528 20.62 -9.06 0.50
C PHE A 528 19.96 -9.87 1.62
N ASP A 529 20.65 -9.99 2.75
CA ASP A 529 20.17 -10.61 3.98
C ASP A 529 19.68 -9.50 4.92
N GLY A 530 18.37 -9.32 5.01
CA GLY A 530 17.68 -8.34 5.85
C GLY A 530 17.73 -8.64 7.34
N ASP A 531 18.03 -9.88 7.76
CA ASP A 531 18.24 -10.21 9.17
C ASP A 531 19.58 -9.64 9.66
N LYS A 532 20.61 -9.72 8.82
CA LYS A 532 21.96 -9.22 9.12
C LYS A 532 22.25 -7.83 8.57
N PHE A 533 21.40 -7.36 7.68
CA PHE A 533 21.52 -6.10 6.96
C PHE A 533 22.83 -6.00 6.15
N GLU A 534 23.17 -7.07 5.43
CA GLU A 534 24.39 -7.18 4.60
C GLU A 534 24.14 -7.92 3.28
N PHE A 535 25.02 -7.72 2.28
CA PHE A 535 24.97 -8.51 1.06
C PHE A 535 25.42 -9.95 1.30
N LYS A 536 24.71 -10.89 0.69
CA LYS A 536 24.97 -12.33 0.78
C LYS A 536 25.50 -12.87 -0.55
N PRO A 537 26.55 -13.73 -0.55
CA PRO A 537 26.98 -14.41 -1.76
C PRO A 537 25.85 -15.24 -2.38
N LEU A 538 25.71 -15.20 -3.71
CA LEU A 538 24.71 -16.01 -4.40
C LEU A 538 25.08 -17.50 -4.39
N PHE A 539 26.35 -17.83 -4.67
CA PHE A 539 26.85 -19.20 -4.75
C PHE A 539 27.64 -19.62 -3.51
N ASN A 540 27.47 -20.89 -3.14
CA ASN A 540 28.20 -21.59 -2.08
C ASN A 540 28.80 -22.91 -2.62
N ASN A 541 29.73 -23.51 -1.88
CA ASN A 541 30.44 -24.76 -2.23
C ASN A 541 30.00 -25.97 -1.43
#